data_AF-R7NFL2-F1
#
_entry.id   AF-R7NFL2-F1
#
_cell.length_a   1.000
_cell.length_b   1.000
_cell.length_c   1.000
_cell.angle_alpha   90.00
_cell.angle_beta   90.00
_cell.angle_gamma   90.00
#
_symmetry.space_group_name_H-M   'P 1'
#
loop_
_entity.id
_entity.type
_entity.pdbx_description
1 polymer ?
#
loop_
_entity_poly.entity_id
_entity_poly.type
_entity_poly.pdbx_seq_one_letter_code
_entity_poly.pdbx_strand_id
1 'polypeptide(L)'
;MMITYDMNTKTLSIAPVTSKGTKCYLYFDKETALKDTILANSKVNTGTPDFSRVATTDEGLYKAQDDWGDSYYFRGAVTNNWVKFAGFYWRIIRINGDGSIRLIYNGTSAKATGDSTMINSSQAFNSRYNRSEYVGYMYTMNKQHGNTTNSSIKEVLDGWYHNELLNYANQINTEGGFCGDRVSSNWSSQPNGEIYYEAYERLYDNKIPTLKCSNSLDLYTVSGSSEGNKALTNPIGLITADEVAMAGGVYDEINTSYYLNNNTDYWTMSPFYVESSTAHMFYVRSNGSLRNIWPDSELGVRPVINLKADATIKSGNGTSSTPYEV
;
A
#
# COMPACT_ATOMS: atom_id res chain seq x y z
N MET A 1 -15.70 -30.89 -29.34
CA MET A 1 -16.46 -29.65 -29.11
C MET A 1 -15.51 -28.66 -28.47
N MET A 2 -15.20 -27.57 -29.15
CA MET A 2 -14.35 -26.49 -28.66
C MET A 2 -15.25 -25.36 -28.20
N ILE A 3 -14.96 -24.80 -27.02
CA ILE A 3 -15.60 -23.59 -26.51
C ILE A 3 -14.57 -22.48 -26.64
N THR A 4 -14.91 -21.43 -27.38
CA THR A 4 -14.07 -20.23 -27.48
C THR A 4 -14.85 -19.02 -26.98
N TYR A 5 -14.19 -18.18 -26.19
CA TYR A 5 -14.72 -16.89 -25.78
C TYR A 5 -13.85 -15.79 -26.36
N ASP A 6 -14.46 -14.91 -27.15
CA ASP A 6 -13.81 -13.72 -27.67
C ASP A 6 -14.02 -12.57 -26.68
N MET A 7 -12.94 -12.15 -26.03
CA MET A 7 -12.96 -11.06 -25.04
C MET A 7 -13.34 -9.70 -25.65
N ASN A 8 -13.05 -9.46 -26.94
CA ASN A 8 -13.31 -8.18 -27.60
C ASN A 8 -14.78 -8.06 -28.01
N THR A 9 -15.32 -9.13 -28.60
CA THR A 9 -16.73 -9.14 -29.07
C THR A 9 -17.70 -9.67 -28.03
N LYS A 10 -17.19 -10.21 -26.91
CA LYS A 10 -17.96 -10.90 -25.86
C LYS A 10 -18.78 -12.08 -26.40
N THR A 11 -18.30 -12.74 -27.45
CA THR A 11 -18.99 -13.84 -28.12
C THR A 11 -18.48 -15.18 -27.64
N LEU A 12 -19.40 -16.08 -27.28
CA LEU A 12 -19.10 -17.48 -26.98
C LEU A 12 -19.45 -18.34 -28.21
N SER A 13 -18.50 -19.13 -28.70
CA SER A 13 -18.72 -20.06 -29.81
C SER A 13 -18.48 -21.50 -29.38
N ILE A 14 -19.36 -22.39 -29.85
CA ILE A 14 -19.31 -23.83 -29.58
C ILE A 14 -19.31 -24.58 -30.91
N ALA A 15 -18.17 -25.17 -31.28
CA ALA A 15 -18.06 -25.88 -32.56
C ALA A 15 -17.04 -27.04 -32.55
N PRO A 16 -17.21 -28.07 -33.40
CA PRO A 16 -18.44 -28.40 -34.12
C PRO A 16 -19.44 -29.14 -33.20
N VAL A 17 -20.75 -28.96 -33.44
CA VAL A 17 -21.81 -29.75 -32.81
C VAL A 17 -22.28 -30.78 -33.85
N THR A 18 -21.66 -31.96 -33.84
CA THR A 18 -21.69 -32.92 -34.97
C THR A 18 -22.80 -33.97 -34.92
N SER A 19 -23.54 -34.07 -33.82
CA SER A 19 -24.60 -35.07 -33.64
C SER A 19 -25.97 -34.41 -33.46
N LYS A 20 -26.92 -34.79 -34.32
CA LYS A 20 -28.33 -34.37 -34.23
C LYS A 20 -28.91 -34.84 -32.89
N GLY A 21 -29.44 -33.92 -32.09
CA GLY A 21 -29.99 -34.22 -30.75
C GLY A 21 -29.04 -34.01 -29.57
N THR A 22 -27.84 -33.49 -29.79
CA THR A 22 -26.91 -33.11 -28.70
C THR A 22 -27.51 -31.96 -27.87
N LYS A 23 -27.59 -32.14 -26.55
CA LYS A 23 -27.92 -31.08 -25.59
C LYS A 23 -26.63 -30.61 -24.93
N CYS A 24 -26.37 -29.30 -24.99
CA CYS A 24 -25.25 -28.66 -24.30
C CYS A 24 -25.82 -27.80 -23.18
N TYR A 25 -25.39 -28.04 -21.95
CA TYR A 25 -25.69 -27.16 -20.82
C TYR A 25 -24.49 -26.26 -20.59
N LEU A 26 -24.75 -24.95 -20.56
CA LEU A 26 -23.76 -23.94 -20.23
C LEU A 26 -24.14 -23.32 -18.90
N TYR A 27 -23.19 -23.32 -17.97
CA TYR A 27 -23.34 -22.70 -16.66
C TYR A 27 -22.42 -21.48 -16.61
N PHE A 28 -22.94 -20.38 -16.08
CA PHE A 28 -22.17 -19.17 -15.80
C PHE A 28 -22.17 -18.99 -14.29
N ASP A 29 -21.01 -19.19 -13.68
CA ASP A 29 -20.81 -18.85 -12.28
C ASP A 29 -20.37 -17.38 -12.20
N LYS A 30 -21.19 -16.56 -11.54
CA LYS A 30 -20.81 -15.18 -11.25
C LYS A 30 -19.91 -15.19 -10.02
N GLU A 31 -18.60 -15.14 -10.23
CA GLU A 31 -17.68 -14.82 -9.15
C GLU A 31 -17.82 -13.34 -8.79
N THR A 32 -17.92 -13.04 -7.49
CA THR A 32 -18.02 -11.65 -7.03
C THR A 32 -16.61 -11.09 -6.89
N ALA A 33 -16.35 -9.93 -7.49
CA ALA A 33 -15.07 -9.26 -7.29
C ALA A 33 -14.94 -8.82 -5.83
N LEU A 34 -13.73 -8.95 -5.27
CA LEU A 34 -13.44 -8.56 -3.90
C LEU A 34 -13.78 -7.08 -3.66
N LYS A 35 -13.43 -6.20 -4.60
CA LYS A 35 -13.73 -4.75 -4.51
C LYS A 35 -15.23 -4.47 -4.34
N ASP A 36 -16.08 -5.18 -5.07
CA ASP A 36 -17.53 -4.99 -5.04
C ASP A 36 -18.09 -5.43 -3.67
N THR A 37 -17.54 -6.52 -3.13
CA THR A 37 -17.90 -7.03 -1.81
C THR A 37 -17.46 -6.07 -0.70
N ILE A 38 -16.25 -5.52 -0.76
CA ILE A 38 -15.74 -4.53 0.20
C ILE A 38 -16.65 -3.31 0.23
N LEU A 39 -17.03 -2.77 -0.94
CA LEU A 39 -17.91 -1.61 -1.07
C LEU A 39 -19.32 -1.91 -0.56
N ALA A 40 -19.86 -3.10 -0.82
CA ALA A 40 -21.19 -3.49 -0.33
C ALA A 40 -21.23 -3.68 1.19
N ASN A 41 -20.13 -4.14 1.79
CA ASN A 41 -20.05 -4.43 3.23
C ASN A 41 -19.61 -3.22 4.08
N SER A 42 -19.35 -2.07 3.46
CA SER A 42 -18.79 -0.90 4.16
C SER A 42 -19.62 0.34 3.89
N LYS A 43 -19.75 1.20 4.90
CA LYS A 43 -20.34 2.52 4.73
C LYS A 43 -19.37 3.41 3.92
N VAL A 44 -19.80 3.89 2.76
CA VAL A 44 -19.06 4.89 1.98
C VAL A 44 -19.58 6.27 2.36
N ASN A 45 -18.72 7.10 2.95
CA ASN A 45 -19.06 8.44 3.38
C ASN A 45 -18.87 9.47 2.26
N THR A 46 -19.58 10.58 2.39
CA THR A 46 -19.42 11.76 1.54
C THR A 46 -18.57 12.81 2.26
N GLY A 47 -17.96 13.71 1.48
CA GLY A 47 -17.11 14.78 2.01
C GLY A 47 -15.69 14.33 2.33
N THR A 48 -14.91 15.27 2.88
CA THR A 48 -13.51 15.06 3.26
C THR A 48 -13.42 15.09 4.79
N PRO A 49 -12.79 14.09 5.44
CA PRO A 49 -12.53 14.12 6.87
C PRO A 49 -11.64 15.31 7.27
N ASP A 50 -11.73 15.70 8.55
CA ASP A 50 -10.74 16.57 9.16
C ASP A 50 -9.49 15.76 9.54
N PHE A 51 -8.44 15.87 8.73
CA PHE A 51 -7.18 15.16 8.97
C PHE A 51 -6.28 15.83 10.03
N SER A 52 -6.69 16.94 10.63
CA SER A 52 -6.04 17.48 11.83
C SER A 52 -6.44 16.72 13.09
N ARG A 53 -7.45 15.84 13.00
CA ARG A 53 -7.98 15.07 14.12
C ARG A 53 -7.79 13.58 13.89
N VAL A 54 -7.45 12.89 14.96
CA VAL A 54 -7.35 11.43 15.00
C VAL A 54 -8.72 10.80 14.79
N ALA A 55 -8.78 9.67 14.09
CA ALA A 55 -10.02 8.90 13.91
C ALA A 55 -10.05 7.72 14.90
N THR A 56 -10.95 7.77 15.88
CA THR A 56 -11.01 6.77 16.97
C THR A 56 -12.17 5.79 16.87
N THR A 57 -13.11 6.01 15.95
CA THR A 57 -14.29 5.17 15.72
C THR A 57 -14.25 4.52 14.34
N ASP A 58 -15.05 3.50 14.11
CA ASP A 58 -15.25 2.95 12.75
C ASP A 58 -16.00 3.99 11.90
N GLU A 59 -15.26 4.74 11.07
CA GLU A 59 -15.87 5.72 10.17
C GLU A 59 -16.27 5.09 8.85
N GLY A 60 -15.66 3.98 8.45
CA GLY A 60 -15.90 3.28 7.18
C GLY A 60 -14.94 3.72 6.07
N LEU A 61 -15.48 3.88 4.86
CA LEU A 61 -14.74 4.27 3.66
C LEU A 61 -14.95 5.75 3.32
N TYR A 62 -13.92 6.38 2.78
CA TYR A 62 -13.96 7.69 2.15
C TYR A 62 -13.37 7.64 0.74
N LYS A 63 -13.80 8.56 -0.11
CA LYS A 63 -13.36 8.66 -1.50
C LYS A 63 -12.30 9.75 -1.66
N ALA A 64 -11.24 9.48 -2.40
CA ALA A 64 -10.22 10.45 -2.81
C ALA A 64 -9.67 10.11 -4.21
N GLN A 65 -8.94 11.03 -4.85
CA GLN A 65 -8.25 10.75 -6.11
C GLN A 65 -6.86 10.19 -5.84
N ASP A 66 -6.49 9.12 -6.53
CA ASP A 66 -5.09 8.67 -6.68
C ASP A 66 -4.59 8.89 -8.12
N ASP A 67 -3.46 8.28 -8.48
CA ASP A 67 -2.87 8.42 -9.82
C ASP A 67 -3.69 7.73 -10.93
N TRP A 68 -4.59 6.81 -10.59
CA TRP A 68 -5.43 6.05 -11.53
C TRP A 68 -6.92 6.42 -11.49
N GLY A 69 -7.35 7.20 -10.51
CA GLY A 69 -8.70 7.77 -10.43
C GLY A 69 -9.32 7.68 -9.04
N ASP A 70 -10.59 7.25 -9.01
CA ASP A 70 -11.39 7.18 -7.79
C ASP A 70 -10.93 6.06 -6.86
N SER A 71 -10.28 6.41 -5.75
CA SER A 71 -9.87 5.48 -4.70
C SER A 71 -10.80 5.55 -3.48
N TYR A 72 -10.97 4.42 -2.79
CA TYR A 72 -11.77 4.29 -1.57
C TYR A 72 -10.91 3.75 -0.43
N TYR A 73 -10.63 4.57 0.59
CA TYR A 73 -9.73 4.21 1.70
C TYR A 73 -10.50 4.04 3.01
N PHE A 74 -10.04 3.11 3.85
CA PHE A 74 -10.60 2.87 5.19
C PHE A 74 -10.08 3.90 6.20
N ARG A 75 -10.95 4.33 7.12
CA ARG A 75 -10.61 5.30 8.18
C ARG A 75 -11.15 4.90 9.55
N GLY A 76 -10.30 5.02 10.56
CA GLY A 76 -10.63 4.84 11.98
C GLY A 76 -10.55 3.40 12.46
N ALA A 77 -11.34 3.06 13.47
CA ALA A 77 -11.34 1.76 14.16
C ALA A 77 -12.11 0.68 13.38
N VAL A 78 -11.85 0.55 12.08
CA VAL A 78 -12.58 -0.36 11.19
C VAL A 78 -12.27 -1.82 11.53
N THR A 79 -13.30 -2.67 11.44
CA THR A 79 -13.19 -4.09 11.82
C THR A 79 -13.38 -5.06 10.67
N ASN A 80 -13.90 -4.60 9.54
CA ASN A 80 -14.30 -5.40 8.37
C ASN A 80 -13.32 -5.31 7.18
N ASN A 81 -12.05 -4.96 7.42
CA ASN A 81 -11.03 -4.78 6.39
C ASN A 81 -9.90 -5.84 6.43
N TRP A 82 -10.19 -7.06 6.84
CA TRP A 82 -9.24 -8.18 6.88
C TRP A 82 -9.31 -9.01 5.61
N VAL A 83 -8.14 -9.37 5.08
CA VAL A 83 -7.97 -10.28 3.95
C VAL A 83 -7.04 -11.41 4.36
N LYS A 84 -7.32 -12.62 3.89
CA LYS A 84 -6.41 -13.76 3.98
C LYS A 84 -6.00 -14.19 2.58
N PHE A 85 -4.70 -14.07 2.30
CA PHE A 85 -4.11 -14.30 0.98
C PHE A 85 -2.72 -14.90 1.17
N ALA A 86 -2.38 -15.91 0.35
CA ALA A 86 -1.09 -16.61 0.39
C ALA A 86 -0.69 -17.16 1.78
N GLY A 87 -1.68 -17.55 2.60
CA GLY A 87 -1.45 -18.03 3.97
C GLY A 87 -1.21 -16.95 5.03
N PHE A 88 -1.23 -15.67 4.65
CA PHE A 88 -1.04 -14.54 5.55
C PHE A 88 -2.32 -13.73 5.76
N TYR A 89 -2.34 -12.97 6.85
CA TYR A 89 -3.39 -12.02 7.19
C TYR A 89 -2.92 -10.61 6.81
N TRP A 90 -3.85 -9.85 6.22
CA TRP A 90 -3.62 -8.52 5.70
C TRP A 90 -4.72 -7.57 6.17
N ARG A 91 -4.40 -6.28 6.26
CA ARG A 91 -5.40 -5.21 6.38
C ARG A 91 -5.53 -4.49 5.04
N ILE A 92 -6.75 -4.22 4.61
CA ILE A 92 -7.02 -3.39 3.43
C ILE A 92 -6.77 -1.93 3.82
N ILE A 93 -5.91 -1.26 3.07
CA ILE A 93 -5.70 0.18 3.15
C ILE A 93 -6.79 0.88 2.33
N ARG A 94 -6.87 0.50 1.05
CA ARG A 94 -7.76 1.13 0.07
C ARG A 94 -8.03 0.24 -1.14
N ILE A 95 -9.10 0.56 -1.86
CA ILE A 95 -9.31 0.19 -3.26
C ILE A 95 -8.69 1.32 -4.09
N ASN A 96 -7.70 1.01 -4.92
CA ASN A 96 -7.03 1.98 -5.80
C ASN A 96 -7.95 2.40 -6.96
N GLY A 97 -7.61 3.48 -7.66
CA GLY A 97 -8.37 4.00 -8.80
C GLY A 97 -8.47 3.04 -9.99
N ASP A 98 -7.48 2.15 -10.17
CA ASP A 98 -7.51 1.06 -11.15
C ASP A 98 -8.37 -0.14 -10.69
N GLY A 99 -8.93 -0.08 -9.48
CA GLY A 99 -9.73 -1.12 -8.85
C GLY A 99 -8.93 -2.20 -8.12
N SER A 100 -7.59 -2.15 -8.12
CA SER A 100 -6.74 -3.06 -7.35
C SER A 100 -6.91 -2.83 -5.84
N ILE A 101 -6.65 -3.86 -5.04
CA ILE A 101 -6.83 -3.79 -3.57
C ILE A 101 -5.47 -3.64 -2.90
N ARG A 102 -5.22 -2.50 -2.28
CA ARG A 102 -3.96 -2.22 -1.57
C ARG A 102 -4.01 -2.77 -0.15
N LEU A 103 -3.06 -3.64 0.17
CA LEU A 103 -3.01 -4.41 1.41
C LEU A 103 -1.72 -4.14 2.17
N ILE A 104 -1.79 -4.07 3.50
CA ILE A 104 -0.63 -4.09 4.39
C ILE A 104 -0.60 -5.39 5.19
N TYR A 105 0.59 -5.97 5.28
CA TYR A 105 0.83 -7.22 6.01
C TYR A 105 0.46 -7.11 7.50
N ASN A 106 -0.09 -8.20 8.03
CA ASN A 106 -0.48 -8.35 9.43
C ASN A 106 -0.22 -9.78 9.95
N GLY A 107 0.85 -10.43 9.52
CA GLY A 107 1.30 -11.68 10.11
C GLY A 107 0.64 -12.95 9.58
N THR A 108 0.89 -14.06 10.29
CA THR A 108 0.36 -15.41 10.01
C THR A 108 -0.91 -15.74 10.80
N SER A 109 -1.46 -14.78 11.54
CA SER A 109 -2.68 -14.92 12.33
C SER A 109 -3.50 -13.63 12.33
N ALA A 110 -4.73 -13.68 12.82
CA ALA A 110 -5.60 -12.52 12.96
C ALA A 110 -5.23 -11.58 14.13
N LYS A 111 -4.06 -11.76 14.75
CA LYS A 111 -3.60 -10.90 15.86
C LYS A 111 -3.30 -9.50 15.32
N ALA A 112 -3.97 -8.48 15.84
CA ALA A 112 -3.84 -7.11 15.35
C ALA A 112 -2.59 -6.36 15.84
N THR A 113 -1.90 -6.87 16.87
CA THR A 113 -0.81 -6.15 17.55
C THR A 113 0.44 -7.00 17.82
N GLY A 114 1.56 -6.32 18.05
CA GLY A 114 2.85 -6.91 18.40
C GLY A 114 3.68 -7.37 17.20
N ASP A 115 4.90 -7.82 17.49
CA ASP A 115 5.95 -8.11 16.49
C ASP A 115 5.53 -9.11 15.40
N SER A 116 4.64 -10.05 15.73
CA SER A 116 4.10 -11.03 14.78
C SER A 116 3.30 -10.42 13.62
N THR A 117 3.00 -9.12 13.68
CA THR A 117 2.31 -8.39 12.59
C THR A 117 3.27 -7.87 11.51
N MET A 118 4.56 -8.16 11.64
CA MET A 118 5.64 -7.63 10.80
C MET A 118 6.53 -8.79 10.31
N ILE A 119 7.22 -8.59 9.19
CA ILE A 119 8.17 -9.60 8.66
C ILE A 119 9.55 -9.51 9.30
N ASN A 120 9.86 -8.35 9.89
CA ASN A 120 11.05 -8.06 10.66
C ASN A 120 10.68 -6.95 11.66
N SER A 121 11.11 -7.04 12.92
CA SER A 121 10.86 -6.04 13.97
C SER A 121 12.05 -5.10 14.23
N SER A 122 13.22 -5.37 13.65
CA SER A 122 14.47 -4.62 13.82
C SER A 122 15.16 -4.45 12.47
N GLN A 123 14.78 -3.42 11.72
CA GLN A 123 15.34 -3.15 10.39
C GLN A 123 15.56 -1.65 10.20
N ALA A 124 16.76 -1.26 9.77
CA ALA A 124 17.02 0.06 9.25
C ALA A 124 16.31 0.28 7.91
N PHE A 125 15.73 1.47 7.71
CA PHE A 125 15.26 1.90 6.39
C PHE A 125 16.45 1.94 5.43
N ASN A 126 17.51 2.64 5.82
CA ASN A 126 18.78 2.71 5.12
C ASN A 126 19.93 2.69 6.13
N SER A 127 21.01 1.99 5.84
CA SER A 127 22.21 1.92 6.70
C SER A 127 22.89 3.26 6.99
N ARG A 128 22.49 4.35 6.33
CA ARG A 128 23.09 5.68 6.45
C ARG A 128 22.00 6.74 6.51
N TYR A 129 22.31 7.86 7.16
CA TYR A 129 21.42 9.00 7.32
C TYR A 129 22.06 10.34 6.91
N ASN A 130 23.37 10.39 6.69
CA ASN A 130 24.13 11.64 6.58
C ASN A 130 24.11 12.30 5.18
N ARG A 131 23.06 12.00 4.38
CA ARG A 131 22.78 12.61 3.06
C ARG A 131 21.29 12.57 2.76
N SER A 132 20.82 13.55 1.98
CA SER A 132 19.41 13.68 1.63
C SER A 132 18.87 12.55 0.77
N GLU A 133 19.69 11.91 -0.07
CA GLU A 133 19.23 10.78 -0.87
C GLU A 133 18.93 9.51 -0.05
N TYR A 134 19.38 9.41 1.21
CA TYR A 134 19.20 8.21 2.03
C TYR A 134 17.78 7.98 2.55
N VAL A 135 16.89 8.96 2.37
CA VAL A 135 15.45 8.78 2.61
C VAL A 135 14.77 7.90 1.53
N GLY A 136 15.43 7.64 0.41
CA GLY A 136 14.81 6.95 -0.71
C GLY A 136 14.74 5.42 -0.53
N TYR A 137 13.61 4.84 -0.92
CA TYR A 137 13.47 3.37 -1.05
C TYR A 137 14.52 2.78 -2.01
N MET A 138 14.88 3.56 -3.03
CA MET A 138 16.09 3.43 -3.83
C MET A 138 16.75 4.81 -3.93
N TYR A 139 18.06 4.88 -4.13
CA TYR A 139 18.80 6.15 -4.22
C TYR A 139 19.95 6.11 -5.23
N THR A 140 20.43 7.29 -5.62
CA THR A 140 21.71 7.47 -6.34
C THR A 140 22.41 8.65 -5.70
N MET A 141 23.70 8.51 -5.45
CA MET A 141 24.52 9.59 -4.87
C MET A 141 24.38 10.87 -5.68
N ASN A 142 24.19 12.00 -4.99
CA ASN A 142 24.04 13.33 -5.59
C ASN A 142 22.84 13.48 -6.55
N LYS A 143 21.80 12.65 -6.42
CA LYS A 143 20.53 12.81 -7.16
C LYS A 143 19.33 12.67 -6.23
N GLN A 144 18.41 13.61 -6.31
CA GLN A 144 17.14 13.56 -5.55
C GLN A 144 16.31 12.33 -5.92
N HIS A 145 16.11 12.11 -7.22
CA HIS A 145 15.28 11.01 -7.75
C HIS A 145 16.15 9.89 -8.37
N GLY A 146 17.20 9.50 -7.65
CA GLY A 146 18.11 8.42 -8.06
C GLY A 146 17.59 7.03 -7.69
N ASN A 147 17.92 6.02 -8.51
CA ASN A 147 17.35 4.65 -8.41
C ASN A 147 18.42 3.54 -8.58
N THR A 148 19.72 3.87 -8.46
CA THR A 148 20.81 2.91 -8.78
C THR A 148 21.20 2.01 -7.62
N THR A 149 20.76 2.32 -6.41
CA THR A 149 21.13 1.61 -5.18
C THR A 149 19.87 1.34 -4.38
N ASN A 150 19.71 0.10 -3.91
CA ASN A 150 18.60 -0.27 -3.03
C ASN A 150 18.89 0.21 -1.60
N SER A 151 17.84 0.60 -0.89
CA SER A 151 17.89 0.77 0.56
C SER A 151 17.92 -0.60 1.27
N SER A 152 18.37 -0.63 2.52
CA SER A 152 18.42 -1.87 3.32
C SER A 152 17.03 -2.49 3.51
N ILE A 153 15.99 -1.67 3.70
CA ILE A 153 14.61 -2.16 3.84
C ILE A 153 14.06 -2.75 2.55
N LYS A 154 14.46 -2.23 1.39
CA LYS A 154 14.06 -2.78 0.09
C LYS A 154 14.60 -4.18 -0.11
N GLU A 155 15.84 -4.45 0.29
CA GLU A 155 16.44 -5.79 0.20
C GLU A 155 15.65 -6.82 1.04
N VAL A 156 15.19 -6.43 2.23
CA VAL A 156 14.33 -7.27 3.08
C VAL A 156 12.98 -7.55 2.42
N LEU A 157 12.33 -6.52 1.86
CA LEU A 157 11.04 -6.66 1.18
C LEU A 157 11.14 -7.53 -0.08
N ASP A 158 12.15 -7.31 -0.91
CA ASP A 158 12.39 -8.10 -2.12
C ASP A 158 12.66 -9.58 -1.80
N GLY A 159 13.48 -9.84 -0.78
CA GLY A 159 13.76 -11.20 -0.33
C GLY A 159 12.51 -11.91 0.20
N TRP A 160 11.71 -11.22 1.02
CA TRP A 160 10.46 -11.77 1.53
C TRP A 160 9.44 -12.04 0.42
N TYR A 161 9.26 -11.11 -0.53
CA TYR A 161 8.37 -11.31 -1.68
C TYR A 161 8.78 -12.54 -2.50
N HIS A 162 10.08 -12.69 -2.78
CA HIS A 162 10.60 -13.81 -3.56
C HIS A 162 10.30 -15.16 -2.91
N ASN A 163 10.45 -15.24 -1.58
CA ASN A 163 10.24 -16.50 -0.84
C ASN A 163 8.76 -16.83 -0.66
N GLU A 164 7.94 -15.84 -0.35
CA GLU A 164 6.58 -16.06 0.13
C GLU A 164 5.49 -15.82 -0.93
N LEU A 165 5.72 -14.90 -1.88
CA LEU A 165 4.68 -14.41 -2.79
C LEU A 165 4.93 -14.71 -4.27
N LEU A 166 6.11 -15.22 -4.64
CA LEU A 166 6.44 -15.47 -6.05
C LEU A 166 5.44 -16.42 -6.74
N ASN A 167 4.98 -17.46 -6.03
CA ASN A 167 3.99 -18.41 -6.54
C ASN A 167 2.58 -17.80 -6.71
N TYR A 168 2.36 -16.60 -6.18
CA TYR A 168 1.10 -15.86 -6.25
C TYR A 168 1.19 -14.61 -7.13
N ALA A 169 2.31 -14.41 -7.84
CA ALA A 169 2.55 -13.22 -8.65
C ALA A 169 1.45 -12.96 -9.71
N ASN A 170 0.75 -14.00 -10.17
CA ASN A 170 -0.37 -13.88 -11.09
C ASN A 170 -1.63 -13.21 -10.49
N GLN A 171 -1.73 -13.11 -9.16
CA GLN A 171 -2.83 -12.45 -8.43
C GLN A 171 -2.45 -11.06 -7.93
N ILE A 172 -1.18 -10.68 -8.04
CA ILE A 172 -0.65 -9.39 -7.61
C ILE A 172 -0.66 -8.43 -8.81
N ASN A 173 -1.14 -7.23 -8.58
CA ASN A 173 -1.21 -6.15 -9.55
C ASN A 173 0.20 -5.55 -9.76
N THR A 174 0.53 -5.29 -11.03
CA THR A 174 1.82 -4.74 -11.47
C THR A 174 1.72 -3.31 -12.00
N GLU A 175 0.52 -2.73 -12.02
CA GLU A 175 0.29 -1.36 -12.48
C GLU A 175 0.40 -0.34 -11.35
N GLY A 176 -0.20 -0.62 -10.20
CA GLY A 176 -0.15 0.20 -9.00
C GLY A 176 1.26 0.30 -8.44
N GLY A 177 1.71 1.53 -8.21
CA GLY A 177 3.03 1.83 -7.69
C GLY A 177 3.10 2.11 -6.19
N PHE A 178 4.29 2.52 -5.77
CA PHE A 178 4.60 2.92 -4.40
C PHE A 178 5.31 4.28 -4.45
N CYS A 179 4.74 5.32 -3.83
CA CYS A 179 5.27 6.67 -3.94
C CYS A 179 6.34 6.97 -2.87
N GLY A 180 7.59 7.17 -3.30
CA GLY A 180 8.70 7.57 -2.41
C GLY A 180 8.67 9.03 -1.97
N ASP A 181 7.92 9.88 -2.67
CA ASP A 181 7.60 11.26 -2.30
C ASP A 181 8.81 12.11 -1.84
N ARG A 182 9.89 12.09 -2.62
CA ARG A 182 11.15 12.78 -2.31
C ARG A 182 11.19 14.19 -2.90
N VAL A 183 10.04 14.74 -3.27
CA VAL A 183 9.94 16.09 -3.85
C VAL A 183 10.26 17.13 -2.79
N SER A 184 11.09 18.10 -3.18
CA SER A 184 11.50 19.24 -2.36
C SER A 184 12.05 20.33 -3.28
N SER A 185 11.80 21.59 -2.93
CA SER A 185 12.12 22.76 -3.76
C SER A 185 13.58 23.21 -3.71
N ASN A 186 14.31 22.90 -2.64
CA ASN A 186 15.67 23.36 -2.38
C ASN A 186 16.67 22.20 -2.18
N TRP A 187 16.42 21.08 -2.84
CA TRP A 187 17.17 19.85 -2.60
C TRP A 187 18.67 19.98 -2.85
N SER A 188 19.46 19.42 -1.93
CA SER A 188 20.91 19.20 -2.03
C SER A 188 21.24 17.88 -1.37
N SER A 189 22.26 17.16 -1.84
CA SER A 189 22.72 15.91 -1.19
C SER A 189 23.25 16.17 0.24
N GLN A 190 23.89 17.32 0.45
CA GLN A 190 24.47 17.73 1.73
C GLN A 190 24.09 19.18 2.02
N PRO A 191 22.86 19.44 2.50
CA PRO A 191 22.46 20.79 2.87
C PRO A 191 23.20 21.26 4.13
N ASN A 192 23.51 22.55 4.18
CA ASN A 192 23.98 23.25 5.38
C ASN A 192 22.82 23.72 6.28
N GLY A 193 21.58 23.53 5.86
CA GLY A 193 20.36 23.91 6.57
C GLY A 193 19.29 22.83 6.39
N GLU A 194 18.04 23.26 6.32
CA GLU A 194 16.88 22.37 6.26
C GLU A 194 16.37 22.15 4.83
N ILE A 195 16.02 20.91 4.53
CA ILE A 195 15.24 20.51 3.35
C ILE A 195 13.96 19.89 3.87
N TYR A 196 12.82 20.46 3.52
CA TYR A 196 11.52 19.87 3.80
C TYR A 196 11.02 19.14 2.56
N TYR A 197 10.54 17.91 2.74
CA TYR A 197 9.87 17.17 1.67
C TYR A 197 8.38 17.52 1.66
N GLU A 198 7.71 17.38 0.51
CA GLU A 198 6.30 17.75 0.40
C GLU A 198 5.40 17.01 1.41
N ALA A 199 5.71 15.77 1.79
CA ALA A 199 5.01 15.06 2.88
C ALA A 199 5.05 15.81 4.22
N TYR A 200 6.16 16.48 4.56
CA TYR A 200 6.25 17.29 5.76
C TYR A 200 5.20 18.41 5.72
N GLU A 201 5.19 19.21 4.66
CA GLU A 201 4.26 20.34 4.53
C GLU A 201 2.80 19.86 4.56
N ARG A 202 2.51 18.72 3.90
CA ARG A 202 1.17 18.13 3.86
C ARG A 202 0.72 17.60 5.22
N LEU A 203 1.58 16.91 5.97
CA LEU A 203 1.17 16.14 7.16
C LEU A 203 1.49 16.83 8.49
N TYR A 204 2.51 17.69 8.52
CA TYR A 204 2.90 18.47 9.68
C TYR A 204 2.17 19.82 9.70
N ASP A 205 2.34 20.65 8.66
CA ASP A 205 1.78 22.01 8.66
C ASP A 205 0.29 22.03 8.30
N ASN A 206 -0.07 21.47 7.15
CA ASN A 206 -1.37 21.71 6.54
C ASN A 206 -2.45 20.68 6.93
N LYS A 207 -2.04 19.46 7.30
CA LYS A 207 -2.92 18.31 7.55
C LYS A 207 -3.80 17.97 6.32
N ILE A 208 -3.19 17.88 5.15
CA ILE A 208 -3.85 17.59 3.87
C ILE A 208 -3.12 16.41 3.20
N PRO A 209 -3.34 15.16 3.65
CA PRO A 209 -2.76 13.98 3.00
C PRO A 209 -3.29 13.79 1.57
N THR A 210 -2.51 13.13 0.73
CA THR A 210 -2.87 12.79 -0.66
C THR A 210 -2.57 11.32 -0.99
N LEU A 211 -3.33 10.74 -1.91
CA LEU A 211 -3.04 9.42 -2.49
C LEU A 211 -2.27 9.49 -3.82
N LYS A 212 -2.03 10.71 -4.33
CA LYS A 212 -1.29 10.93 -5.57
C LYS A 212 0.20 11.01 -5.32
N CYS A 213 0.97 10.45 -6.25
CA CYS A 213 2.41 10.70 -6.29
C CYS A 213 2.68 11.92 -7.16
N SER A 214 3.14 13.02 -6.56
CA SER A 214 3.32 14.31 -7.26
C SER A 214 4.39 14.25 -8.36
N ASN A 215 5.33 13.29 -8.27
CA ASN A 215 6.41 13.11 -9.23
C ASN A 215 6.52 11.65 -9.69
N SER A 216 6.40 11.41 -11.00
CA SER A 216 6.47 10.07 -11.60
C SER A 216 7.83 9.38 -11.43
N LEU A 217 8.91 10.14 -11.19
CA LEU A 217 10.23 9.57 -10.89
C LEU A 217 10.30 8.95 -9.48
N ASP A 218 9.39 9.34 -8.58
CA ASP A 218 9.24 8.75 -7.24
C ASP A 218 8.11 7.74 -7.13
N LEU A 219 7.29 7.58 -8.18
CA LEU A 219 6.33 6.50 -8.27
C LEU A 219 7.05 5.22 -8.69
N TYR A 220 7.44 4.41 -7.71
CA TYR A 220 8.11 3.14 -7.95
C TYR A 220 7.15 2.10 -8.52
N THR A 221 7.42 1.64 -9.74
CA THR A 221 6.64 0.62 -10.46
C THR A 221 7.56 -0.44 -11.04
N VAL A 222 7.01 -1.61 -11.39
CA VAL A 222 7.75 -2.64 -12.14
C VAL A 222 7.79 -2.28 -13.63
N SER A 223 8.70 -2.91 -14.37
CA SER A 223 8.95 -2.61 -15.79
C SER A 223 7.72 -2.73 -16.71
N GLY A 224 6.75 -3.56 -16.33
CA GLY A 224 5.52 -3.77 -17.07
C GLY A 224 4.48 -2.65 -16.93
N SER A 225 4.61 -1.76 -15.94
CA SER A 225 3.60 -0.74 -15.69
C SER A 225 3.54 0.33 -16.78
N SER A 226 2.36 0.90 -16.99
CA SER A 226 2.17 2.08 -17.85
C SER A 226 2.77 3.35 -17.26
N GLU A 227 2.84 3.47 -15.94
CA GLU A 227 3.21 4.69 -15.21
C GLU A 227 4.47 4.50 -14.34
N GLY A 228 4.97 5.60 -13.78
CA GLY A 228 6.06 5.61 -12.81
C GLY A 228 7.44 5.35 -13.39
N ASN A 229 8.40 5.08 -12.51
CA ASN A 229 9.82 5.03 -12.85
C ASN A 229 10.33 3.65 -13.30
N LYS A 230 9.49 2.60 -13.25
CA LYS A 230 9.79 1.25 -13.75
C LYS A 230 11.02 0.59 -13.12
N ALA A 231 11.43 1.05 -11.94
CA ALA A 231 12.68 0.63 -11.29
C ALA A 231 12.53 -0.62 -10.41
N LEU A 232 11.31 -1.05 -10.08
CA LEU A 232 11.09 -2.20 -9.22
C LEU A 232 11.27 -3.52 -9.96
N THR A 233 11.88 -4.48 -9.28
CA THR A 233 11.89 -5.88 -9.71
C THR A 233 10.64 -6.61 -9.26
N ASN A 234 10.17 -6.33 -8.03
CA ASN A 234 8.96 -6.91 -7.45
C ASN A 234 7.93 -5.82 -7.12
N PRO A 235 6.62 -6.07 -7.29
CA PRO A 235 5.55 -5.11 -6.99
C PRO A 235 5.25 -5.04 -5.48
N ILE A 236 6.25 -4.63 -4.70
CA ILE A 236 6.20 -4.54 -3.23
C ILE A 236 6.84 -3.24 -2.74
N GLY A 237 6.25 -2.67 -1.68
CA GLY A 237 6.79 -1.50 -1.00
C GLY A 237 6.27 -1.39 0.43
N LEU A 238 6.19 -0.14 0.91
CA LEU A 238 5.69 0.21 2.24
C LEU A 238 4.49 1.14 2.13
N ILE A 239 3.79 1.31 3.25
CA ILE A 239 2.71 2.29 3.39
C ILE A 239 3.29 3.71 3.40
N THR A 240 2.59 4.68 2.82
CA THR A 240 3.00 6.10 2.92
C THR A 240 2.50 6.73 4.22
N ALA A 241 3.13 7.82 4.67
CA ALA A 241 2.63 8.58 5.81
C ALA A 241 1.26 9.22 5.52
N ASP A 242 0.98 9.60 4.27
CA ASP A 242 -0.35 10.07 3.86
C ASP A 242 -1.42 8.99 4.02
N GLU A 243 -1.13 7.73 3.64
CA GLU A 243 -2.06 6.62 3.83
C GLU A 243 -2.34 6.36 5.33
N VAL A 244 -1.33 6.51 6.19
CA VAL A 244 -1.51 6.44 7.65
C VAL A 244 -2.38 7.60 8.16
N ALA A 245 -2.16 8.82 7.65
CA ALA A 245 -2.94 9.99 8.04
C ALA A 245 -4.41 9.86 7.63
N MET A 246 -4.65 9.35 6.42
CA MET A 246 -5.99 9.05 5.92
C MET A 246 -6.69 8.00 6.77
N ALA A 247 -5.97 6.96 7.21
CA ALA A 247 -6.50 5.91 8.06
C ALA A 247 -6.83 6.36 9.50
N GLY A 248 -6.31 7.50 9.97
CA GLY A 248 -6.65 8.06 11.27
C GLY A 248 -5.46 8.44 12.16
N GLY A 249 -4.23 8.20 11.73
CA GLY A 249 -3.04 8.70 12.42
C GLY A 249 -2.89 10.21 12.21
N VAL A 250 -2.27 10.91 13.16
CA VAL A 250 -1.93 12.33 13.01
C VAL A 250 -0.53 12.54 13.59
N TYR A 251 0.24 13.46 13.00
CA TYR A 251 1.57 13.79 13.52
C TYR A 251 1.46 14.35 14.94
N ASP A 252 2.29 13.86 15.85
CA ASP A 252 2.35 14.21 17.28
C ASP A 252 1.16 13.74 18.14
N GLU A 253 0.07 13.26 17.54
CA GLU A 253 -1.16 12.93 18.26
C GLU A 253 -1.33 11.43 18.47
N ILE A 254 -1.58 11.02 19.72
CA ILE A 254 -1.77 9.61 20.08
C ILE A 254 -3.11 9.11 19.55
N ASN A 255 -3.10 7.97 18.85
CA ASN A 255 -4.31 7.28 18.45
C ASN A 255 -4.08 5.77 18.45
N THR A 256 -4.46 5.09 19.53
CA THR A 256 -4.30 3.63 19.57
C THR A 256 -5.48 2.87 18.94
N SER A 257 -6.52 3.57 18.48
CA SER A 257 -7.81 2.98 18.12
C SER A 257 -7.94 2.63 16.64
N TYR A 258 -7.25 3.34 15.74
CA TYR A 258 -7.35 3.08 14.30
C TYR A 258 -6.64 1.81 13.86
N TYR A 259 -7.12 1.21 12.77
CA TYR A 259 -6.78 -0.16 12.39
C TYR A 259 -5.32 -0.43 11.99
N LEU A 260 -4.54 0.62 11.69
CA LEU A 260 -3.13 0.47 11.36
C LEU A 260 -2.23 0.46 12.59
N ASN A 261 -2.70 0.96 13.74
CA ASN A 261 -1.95 0.83 14.99
C ASN A 261 -1.86 -0.64 15.41
N ASN A 262 -0.64 -1.16 15.43
CA ASN A 262 -0.32 -2.52 15.85
C ASN A 262 0.47 -2.56 17.18
N ASN A 263 0.51 -1.45 17.92
CA ASN A 263 1.27 -1.29 19.17
C ASN A 263 2.79 -1.50 19.04
N THR A 264 3.36 -1.36 17.84
CA THR A 264 4.81 -1.42 17.58
C THR A 264 5.24 -0.27 16.71
N ASP A 265 6.52 0.07 16.74
CA ASP A 265 7.06 1.07 15.82
C ASP A 265 7.33 0.42 14.45
N TYR A 266 6.85 1.03 13.35
CA TYR A 266 7.10 0.51 12.00
C TYR A 266 7.29 1.62 10.95
N TRP A 267 8.03 1.28 9.90
CA TRP A 267 8.37 2.21 8.83
C TRP A 267 7.20 2.60 7.95
N THR A 268 7.16 3.89 7.59
CA THR A 268 6.49 4.33 6.36
C THR A 268 7.53 4.53 5.24
N MET A 269 7.06 4.75 4.02
CA MET A 269 7.94 5.04 2.88
C MET A 269 8.23 6.54 2.70
N SER A 270 7.56 7.41 3.46
CA SER A 270 7.58 8.86 3.24
C SER A 270 8.73 9.54 3.98
N PRO A 271 9.51 10.41 3.31
CA PRO A 271 10.53 11.23 3.96
C PRO A 271 9.89 12.37 4.76
N PHE A 272 10.62 12.88 5.77
CA PHE A 272 10.19 13.99 6.63
C PHE A 272 10.95 15.27 6.29
N TYR A 273 12.20 15.40 6.75
CA TYR A 273 13.11 16.50 6.40
C TYR A 273 14.57 16.02 6.37
N VAL A 274 15.48 16.90 5.96
CA VAL A 274 16.93 16.77 6.19
C VAL A 274 17.44 18.02 6.89
N GLU A 275 18.15 17.87 8.00
CA GLU A 275 18.75 18.98 8.75
C GLU A 275 20.27 18.79 8.81
N SER A 276 21.04 19.73 8.26
CA SER A 276 22.51 19.65 8.27
C SER A 276 23.03 18.29 7.76
N SER A 277 22.45 17.82 6.66
CA SER A 277 22.69 16.50 6.05
C SER A 277 22.19 15.29 6.84
N THR A 278 21.48 15.47 7.95
CA THR A 278 20.87 14.37 8.72
C THR A 278 19.45 14.13 8.23
N ALA A 279 19.22 12.97 7.59
CA ALA A 279 17.94 12.59 7.02
C ALA A 279 16.96 12.07 8.08
N HIS A 280 15.67 12.41 7.92
CA HIS A 280 14.58 11.94 8.76
C HIS A 280 13.44 11.35 7.92
N MET A 281 12.88 10.24 8.37
CA MET A 281 11.78 9.50 7.75
C MET A 281 10.55 9.53 8.65
N PHE A 282 9.35 9.54 8.06
CA PHE A 282 8.14 9.27 8.83
C PHE A 282 8.07 7.81 9.26
N TYR A 283 7.61 7.58 10.48
CA TYR A 283 7.26 6.24 10.99
C TYR A 283 5.98 6.31 11.81
N VAL A 284 5.35 5.15 12.01
CA VAL A 284 4.24 5.01 12.94
C VAL A 284 4.79 4.52 14.26
N ARG A 285 4.57 5.29 15.33
CA ARG A 285 4.96 4.91 16.68
C ARG A 285 3.95 3.92 17.26
N SER A 286 4.38 3.11 18.22
CA SER A 286 3.61 2.12 18.99
C SER A 286 2.37 2.67 19.72
N ASN A 287 2.23 3.99 19.85
CA ASN A 287 1.01 4.63 20.34
C ASN A 287 0.08 5.14 19.22
N GLY A 288 0.39 4.77 17.97
CA GLY A 288 -0.32 5.12 16.75
C GLY A 288 -0.07 6.53 16.20
N SER A 289 0.75 7.36 16.86
CA SER A 289 1.10 8.69 16.32
C SER A 289 2.06 8.58 15.12
N LEU A 290 1.93 9.50 14.15
CA LEU A 290 2.99 9.72 13.17
C LEU A 290 4.12 10.53 13.82
N ARG A 291 5.35 10.10 13.59
CA ARG A 291 6.57 10.72 14.10
C ARG A 291 7.67 10.65 13.03
N ASN A 292 8.82 11.23 13.32
CA ASN A 292 9.99 11.13 12.46
C ASN A 292 11.19 10.54 13.23
N ILE A 293 12.08 9.87 12.49
CA ILE A 293 13.31 9.29 13.03
C ILE A 293 14.36 9.12 11.91
N TRP A 294 15.62 8.92 12.27
CA TRP A 294 16.70 8.65 11.31
C TRP A 294 16.52 7.32 10.58
N PRO A 295 16.82 7.24 9.27
CA PRO A 295 16.63 6.03 8.47
C PRO A 295 17.50 4.84 8.91
N ASP A 296 18.56 5.06 9.69
CA ASP A 296 19.44 4.00 10.22
C ASP A 296 18.97 3.44 11.57
N SER A 297 17.92 3.99 12.16
CA SER A 297 17.26 3.41 13.33
C SER A 297 16.60 2.07 13.00
N GLU A 298 16.39 1.19 13.98
CA GLU A 298 15.80 -0.12 13.72
C GLU A 298 14.33 -0.16 14.12
N LEU A 299 13.44 -0.26 13.13
CA LEU A 299 11.98 -0.39 13.34
C LEU A 299 11.42 -1.61 12.59
N GLY A 300 10.13 -1.84 12.76
CA GLY A 300 9.42 -2.92 12.09
C GLY A 300 9.10 -2.69 10.61
N VAL A 301 8.98 -3.79 9.87
CA VAL A 301 8.71 -3.82 8.43
C VAL A 301 7.37 -4.48 8.14
N ARG A 302 6.47 -3.75 7.47
CA ARG A 302 5.15 -4.23 7.04
C ARG A 302 5.02 -4.11 5.52
N PRO A 303 5.16 -5.22 4.78
CA PRO A 303 4.94 -5.25 3.34
C PRO A 303 3.61 -4.63 2.92
N VAL A 304 3.63 -3.88 1.82
CA VAL A 304 2.44 -3.45 1.09
C VAL A 304 2.47 -4.02 -0.32
N ILE A 305 1.34 -4.60 -0.74
CA ILE A 305 1.10 -5.13 -2.09
C ILE A 305 -0.26 -4.64 -2.61
N ASN A 306 -0.48 -4.78 -3.91
CA ASN A 306 -1.78 -4.57 -4.53
C ASN A 306 -2.29 -5.90 -5.11
N LEU A 307 -3.46 -6.40 -4.71
CA LEU A 307 -4.12 -7.50 -5.42
C LEU A 307 -4.79 -6.98 -6.69
N LYS A 308 -4.87 -7.79 -7.74
CA LYS A 308 -5.53 -7.39 -8.99
C LYS A 308 -7.01 -7.00 -8.80
N ALA A 309 -7.48 -6.13 -9.68
CA ALA A 309 -8.85 -5.61 -9.65
C ALA A 309 -9.93 -6.68 -9.91
N ASP A 310 -9.53 -7.79 -10.53
CA ASP A 310 -10.35 -8.97 -10.79
C ASP A 310 -10.15 -10.08 -9.74
N ALA A 311 -9.48 -9.80 -8.61
CA ALA A 311 -9.40 -10.74 -7.49
C ALA A 311 -10.82 -11.09 -7.00
N THR A 312 -11.13 -12.38 -6.94
CA THR A 312 -12.44 -12.88 -6.54
C THR A 312 -12.44 -13.36 -5.09
N ILE A 313 -13.54 -13.08 -4.40
CA ILE A 313 -13.72 -13.54 -3.01
C ILE A 313 -14.21 -14.99 -3.01
N LYS A 314 -13.56 -15.85 -2.23
CA LYS A 314 -14.00 -17.24 -1.99
C LYS A 314 -14.95 -17.33 -0.79
N SER A 315 -14.64 -16.61 0.28
CA SER A 315 -15.42 -16.64 1.53
C SER A 315 -15.13 -15.42 2.41
N GLY A 316 -15.89 -15.27 3.50
CA GLY A 316 -15.63 -14.29 4.55
C GLY A 316 -16.39 -12.97 4.42
N ASN A 317 -16.33 -12.17 5.48
CA ASN A 317 -17.00 -10.87 5.59
C ASN A 317 -16.04 -9.73 5.97
N GLY A 318 -14.73 -10.01 5.93
CA GLY A 318 -13.69 -9.03 6.22
C GLY A 318 -13.40 -8.82 7.70
N THR A 319 -14.08 -9.50 8.62
CA THR A 319 -13.71 -9.44 10.05
C THR A 319 -12.47 -10.29 10.34
N SER A 320 -11.78 -10.04 11.46
CA SER A 320 -10.59 -10.80 11.86
C SER A 320 -10.88 -12.31 12.02
N SER A 321 -12.09 -12.69 12.45
CA SER A 321 -12.52 -14.08 12.59
C SER A 321 -12.91 -14.73 11.26
N THR A 322 -13.40 -13.94 10.31
CA THR A 322 -13.83 -14.41 8.98
C THR A 322 -13.33 -13.44 7.91
N PRO A 323 -12.00 -13.38 7.69
CA PRO A 323 -11.39 -12.47 6.73
C PRO A 323 -11.87 -12.78 5.31
N TYR A 324 -11.79 -11.82 4.40
CA TYR A 324 -12.00 -12.10 2.99
C TYR A 324 -10.93 -13.06 2.50
N GLU A 325 -11.31 -14.29 2.17
CA GLU A 325 -10.39 -15.28 1.62
C GLU A 325 -10.34 -15.15 0.09
N VAL A 326 -9.11 -15.01 -0.43
CA VAL A 326 -8.79 -14.82 -1.84
C VAL A 326 -7.86 -15.94 -2.29
#